data_AF-A0A955J105-F1
#
_entry.id   AF-A0A955J105-F1
#
_cell.length_a   1.000
_cell.length_b   1.000
_cell.length_c   1.000
_cell.angle_alpha   90.00
_cell.angle_beta   90.00
_cell.angle_gamma   90.00
#
_symmetry.space_group_name_H-M   'P 1'
#
loop_
_entity.id
_entity.type
_entity.pdbx_description
1 polymer ?
#
loop_
_entity_poly.entity_id
_entity_poly.type
_entity_poly.pdbx_seq_one_letter_code
_entity_poly.pdbx_strand_id
1 'polypeptide(L)'
;MRQCKNAVMVAALAVAGSASARDGGDDQFTAVAITSMPFSDDGSNRSSTNAFDYSCPGVPAEFDGKDQWYAIVATAAMDVRITTCSPVTDYDTKLYVFRDSIEWGAVVACDDDSCESQAQPYLAEIASVSLEAGHTYFVVVDAYSQSDEGTFRLTVEAAAVVEPACPGDVNGSRSVDVDDLNAVLSAWQMSLPAGMGPELTGDGVVDVDDLNEVLSNWQVVCG
;
A
#
# COMPACT_ATOMS: atom_id res chain seq x y z
N MET A 1 -39.81 -48.90 -19.60
CA MET A 1 -38.93 -48.09 -20.47
C MET A 1 -38.63 -46.76 -19.79
N ARG A 2 -37.53 -46.68 -19.03
CA ARG A 2 -36.89 -45.42 -18.60
C ARG A 2 -35.39 -45.72 -18.59
N GLN A 3 -34.68 -45.28 -19.62
CA GLN A 3 -33.23 -45.38 -19.70
C GLN A 3 -32.62 -44.18 -19.00
N CYS A 4 -31.78 -44.44 -17.99
CA CYS A 4 -30.85 -43.47 -17.44
C CYS A 4 -29.73 -43.25 -18.47
N LYS A 5 -29.57 -42.03 -18.99
CA LYS A 5 -28.41 -41.65 -19.79
C LYS A 5 -27.29 -41.23 -18.84
N ASN A 6 -26.20 -42.01 -18.81
CA ASN A 6 -24.93 -41.59 -18.24
C ASN A 6 -24.40 -40.40 -19.04
N ALA A 7 -24.28 -39.24 -18.39
CA ALA A 7 -23.50 -38.12 -18.92
C ALA A 7 -22.03 -38.33 -18.53
N VAL A 8 -21.18 -38.57 -19.54
CA VAL A 8 -19.73 -38.53 -19.36
C VAL A 8 -19.33 -37.05 -19.26
N MET A 9 -18.90 -36.64 -18.08
CA MET A 9 -18.38 -35.29 -17.84
C MET A 9 -16.93 -35.25 -18.32
N VAL A 10 -16.70 -34.73 -19.52
CA VAL A 10 -15.35 -34.43 -20.01
C VAL A 10 -14.90 -33.18 -19.26
N ALA A 11 -13.98 -33.35 -18.31
CA ALA A 11 -13.31 -32.23 -17.66
C ALA A 11 -12.42 -31.53 -18.70
N ALA A 12 -12.85 -30.34 -19.15
CA ALA A 12 -11.98 -29.45 -19.89
C ALA A 12 -10.89 -28.94 -18.94
N LEU A 13 -9.64 -29.32 -19.22
CA LEU A 13 -8.48 -28.77 -18.53
C LEU A 13 -8.36 -27.30 -18.96
N ALA A 14 -8.69 -26.37 -18.06
CA ALA A 14 -8.46 -24.95 -18.29
C ALA A 14 -6.95 -24.74 -18.32
N VAL A 15 -6.39 -24.51 -19.52
CA VAL A 15 -5.07 -23.91 -19.66
C VAL A 15 -5.22 -22.49 -19.13
N ALA A 16 -4.56 -22.18 -18.01
CA ALA A 16 -4.40 -20.81 -17.56
C ALA A 16 -3.59 -20.08 -18.65
N GLY A 17 -4.27 -19.31 -19.48
CA GLY A 17 -3.62 -18.36 -20.36
C GLY A 17 -2.98 -17.29 -19.48
N SER A 18 -1.69 -17.02 -19.69
CA SER A 18 -1.03 -15.85 -19.13
C SER A 18 -1.88 -14.63 -19.50
N ALA A 19 -2.42 -13.93 -18.50
CA ALA A 19 -3.06 -12.65 -18.75
C ALA A 19 -1.96 -11.75 -19.33
N SER A 20 -2.10 -11.37 -20.60
CA SER A 20 -1.30 -10.27 -21.14
C SER A 20 -1.60 -9.05 -20.29
N ALA A 21 -0.58 -8.36 -19.81
CA ALA A 21 -0.74 -7.05 -19.18
C ALA A 21 -1.65 -6.19 -20.07
N ARG A 22 -2.63 -5.52 -19.48
CA ARG A 22 -3.53 -4.64 -20.23
C ARG A 22 -2.77 -3.34 -20.50
N ASP A 23 -2.90 -2.81 -21.72
CA ASP A 23 -2.63 -1.39 -21.93
C ASP A 23 -3.71 -0.64 -21.13
N GLY A 24 -3.33 -0.02 -20.03
CA GLY A 24 -4.24 0.76 -19.18
C GLY A 24 -4.50 2.14 -19.77
N GLY A 25 -4.84 3.11 -18.92
CA GLY A 25 -5.13 4.47 -19.35
C GLY A 25 -3.84 5.19 -19.74
N ASP A 26 -3.90 6.04 -20.75
CA ASP A 26 -2.73 6.75 -21.31
C ASP A 26 -2.72 8.25 -20.97
N ASP A 27 -3.85 8.75 -20.47
CA ASP A 27 -4.03 10.13 -20.01
C ASP A 27 -5.23 10.22 -19.06
N GLN A 28 -5.49 11.43 -18.53
CA GLN A 28 -6.64 11.69 -17.65
C GLN A 28 -8.02 11.36 -18.27
N PHE A 29 -8.13 11.32 -19.61
CA PHE A 29 -9.39 11.08 -20.31
C PHE A 29 -9.64 9.59 -20.55
N THR A 30 -8.57 8.81 -20.60
CA THR A 30 -8.55 7.36 -20.85
C THR A 30 -8.24 6.55 -19.60
N ALA A 31 -8.06 7.22 -18.45
CA ALA A 31 -7.78 6.62 -17.16
C ALA A 31 -8.70 5.44 -16.84
N VAL A 32 -8.11 4.33 -16.39
CA VAL A 32 -8.83 3.13 -16.00
C VAL A 32 -9.59 3.38 -14.69
N ALA A 33 -10.91 3.19 -14.72
CA ALA A 33 -11.75 3.40 -13.54
C ALA A 33 -11.52 2.31 -12.47
N ILE A 34 -11.17 2.74 -11.26
CA ILE A 34 -11.13 1.92 -10.05
C ILE A 34 -12.49 2.06 -9.36
N THR A 35 -13.35 1.05 -9.53
CA THR A 35 -14.75 1.11 -9.08
C THR A 35 -15.01 0.46 -7.72
N SER A 36 -14.02 -0.21 -7.13
CA SER A 36 -14.12 -0.88 -5.84
C SER A 36 -12.74 -1.12 -5.24
N MET A 37 -12.67 -1.18 -3.91
CA MET A 37 -11.45 -1.55 -3.19
C MET A 37 -11.68 -2.87 -2.40
N PRO A 38 -10.68 -3.76 -2.30
CA PRO A 38 -9.35 -3.64 -2.90
C PRO A 38 -9.39 -3.76 -4.43
N PHE A 39 -8.45 -3.09 -5.09
CA PHE A 39 -8.22 -3.11 -6.53
C PHE A 39 -6.81 -3.60 -6.80
N SER A 40 -6.66 -4.43 -7.84
CA SER A 40 -5.36 -4.84 -8.34
C SER A 40 -5.41 -5.01 -9.85
N ASP A 41 -4.40 -4.50 -10.53
CA ASP A 41 -4.25 -4.59 -11.98
C ASP A 41 -2.80 -4.86 -12.37
N ASP A 42 -2.61 -5.79 -13.31
CA ASP A 42 -1.32 -6.10 -13.93
C ASP A 42 -1.24 -5.33 -15.25
N GLY A 43 -0.59 -4.17 -15.23
CA GLY A 43 -0.47 -3.22 -16.34
C GLY A 43 0.89 -3.24 -17.02
N SER A 44 1.01 -2.49 -18.12
CA SER A 44 2.29 -2.23 -18.80
C SER A 44 2.32 -0.83 -19.38
N ASN A 45 3.46 -0.13 -19.27
CA ASN A 45 3.66 1.19 -19.87
C ASN A 45 4.31 1.12 -21.28
N ARG A 46 4.50 -0.07 -21.87
CA ARG A 46 5.27 -0.22 -23.12
C ARG A 46 4.64 0.51 -24.31
N SER A 47 3.31 0.51 -24.37
CA SER A 47 2.49 1.18 -25.39
C SER A 47 2.08 2.59 -25.00
N SER A 48 2.35 3.00 -23.75
CA SER A 48 1.99 4.31 -23.22
C SER A 48 2.75 5.44 -23.89
N THR A 49 2.13 6.61 -23.85
CA THR A 49 2.78 7.89 -23.99
C THR A 49 3.32 8.38 -22.63
N ASN A 50 3.98 9.52 -22.66
CA ASN A 50 4.33 10.30 -21.48
C ASN A 50 3.44 11.54 -21.53
N ALA A 51 2.34 11.50 -20.81
CA ALA A 51 1.31 12.52 -20.83
C ALA A 51 1.53 13.59 -19.75
N PHE A 52 2.19 13.23 -18.64
CA PHE A 52 2.46 14.12 -17.53
C PHE A 52 3.73 13.70 -16.79
N ASP A 53 4.49 14.70 -16.30
CA ASP A 53 5.59 14.47 -15.39
C ASP A 53 5.39 15.26 -14.10
N TYR A 54 5.57 14.56 -12.98
CA TYR A 54 5.66 15.17 -11.66
C TYR A 54 6.92 14.68 -10.94
N SER A 55 7.74 15.63 -10.50
CA SER A 55 8.89 15.32 -9.67
C SER A 55 8.52 15.40 -8.19
N CYS A 56 8.57 14.27 -7.49
CA CYS A 56 8.44 14.24 -6.04
C CYS A 56 9.52 15.09 -5.36
N PRO A 57 9.25 15.65 -4.15
CA PRO A 57 10.28 16.35 -3.39
C PRO A 57 11.53 15.49 -3.19
N GLY A 58 12.67 15.95 -3.70
CA GLY A 58 13.95 15.24 -3.61
C GLY A 58 14.26 14.33 -4.80
N VAL A 59 13.30 14.10 -5.69
CA VAL A 59 13.49 13.40 -6.97
C VAL A 59 13.86 14.43 -8.05
N PRO A 60 14.96 14.24 -8.80
CA PRO A 60 15.34 15.20 -9.84
C PRO A 60 14.34 15.21 -11.01
N ALA A 61 14.00 16.40 -11.50
CA ALA A 61 13.00 16.60 -12.57
C ALA A 61 13.43 16.17 -13.98
N GLU A 62 14.62 15.60 -14.13
CA GLU A 62 15.15 15.17 -15.43
C GLU A 62 14.87 13.69 -15.71
N PHE A 63 14.18 13.02 -14.77
CA PHE A 63 13.84 11.61 -14.80
C PHE A 63 12.33 11.47 -14.99
N ASP A 64 11.98 11.33 -16.27
CA ASP A 64 10.61 11.33 -16.79
C ASP A 64 10.44 10.19 -17.79
N GLY A 65 9.32 9.47 -17.70
CA GLY A 65 9.07 8.20 -18.35
C GLY A 65 7.67 8.10 -18.91
N LYS A 66 7.27 6.91 -19.37
CA LYS A 66 5.90 6.67 -19.85
C LYS A 66 4.97 6.41 -18.68
N ASP A 67 3.76 6.95 -18.75
CA ASP A 67 2.80 6.92 -17.65
C ASP A 67 1.54 6.07 -17.96
N GLN A 68 0.90 5.63 -16.88
CA GLN A 68 -0.31 4.81 -16.88
C GLN A 68 -1.31 5.36 -15.87
N TRP A 69 -2.52 5.61 -16.34
CA TRP A 69 -3.52 6.41 -15.63
C TRP A 69 -4.69 5.58 -15.12
N TYR A 70 -5.04 5.83 -13.85
CA TYR A 70 -6.19 5.25 -13.18
C TYR A 70 -7.01 6.37 -12.51
N ALA A 71 -8.31 6.14 -12.32
CA ALA A 71 -9.22 7.12 -11.73
C ALA A 71 -10.09 6.49 -10.63
N ILE A 72 -10.15 7.16 -9.48
CA ILE A 72 -11.01 6.82 -8.33
C ILE A 72 -12.04 7.94 -8.16
N VAL A 73 -13.32 7.60 -8.17
CA VAL A 73 -14.38 8.55 -7.76
C VAL A 73 -14.71 8.27 -6.29
N ALA A 74 -14.23 9.13 -5.39
CA ALA A 74 -14.41 8.96 -3.95
C ALA A 74 -15.86 9.32 -3.55
N THR A 75 -16.61 8.32 -3.09
CA THR A 75 -18.01 8.52 -2.64
C THR A 75 -18.13 8.69 -1.13
N ALA A 76 -17.07 8.38 -0.39
CA ALA A 76 -16.93 8.56 1.04
C ALA A 76 -15.48 8.95 1.35
N ALA A 77 -15.27 9.60 2.50
CA ALA A 77 -13.91 9.87 2.98
C ALA A 77 -13.22 8.56 3.35
N MET A 78 -11.99 8.35 2.90
CA MET A 78 -11.20 7.15 3.20
C MET A 78 -9.71 7.44 3.04
N ASP A 79 -8.89 6.76 3.84
CA ASP A 79 -7.45 6.70 3.62
C ASP A 79 -7.12 5.45 2.81
N VAL A 80 -6.30 5.60 1.79
CA VAL A 80 -5.94 4.51 0.88
C VAL A 80 -4.44 4.32 0.79
N ARG A 81 -4.03 3.06 0.70
CA ARG A 81 -2.67 2.66 0.34
C ARG A 81 -2.62 2.36 -1.15
N ILE A 82 -1.62 2.91 -1.83
CA ILE A 82 -1.40 2.75 -3.27
C ILE A 82 0.03 2.29 -3.46
N THR A 83 0.24 1.20 -4.20
CA THR A 83 1.57 0.59 -4.29
C THR A 83 1.80 -0.10 -5.64
N THR A 84 3.05 -0.03 -6.11
CA THR A 84 3.58 -0.87 -7.21
C THR A 84 4.53 -1.96 -6.69
N CYS A 85 4.73 -2.07 -5.37
CA CYS A 85 5.61 -3.03 -4.70
C CYS A 85 5.12 -4.46 -4.93
N SER A 86 5.57 -5.08 -6.02
CA SER A 86 5.17 -6.42 -6.38
C SER A 86 6.31 -7.16 -7.06
N PRO A 87 6.46 -8.48 -6.82
CA PRO A 87 7.46 -9.29 -7.52
C PRO A 87 7.25 -9.36 -9.05
N VAL A 88 6.11 -8.88 -9.56
CA VAL A 88 5.83 -8.81 -11.00
C VAL A 88 6.18 -7.46 -11.62
N THR A 89 6.43 -6.44 -10.79
CA THR A 89 6.84 -5.12 -11.28
C THR A 89 8.32 -5.18 -11.66
N ASP A 90 8.62 -4.92 -12.93
CA ASP A 90 9.92 -5.20 -13.53
C ASP A 90 10.65 -3.96 -14.11
N TYR A 91 10.15 -2.76 -13.82
CA TYR A 91 10.82 -1.49 -14.07
C TYR A 91 10.70 -0.54 -12.86
N ASP A 92 11.50 0.51 -12.88
CA ASP A 92 11.54 1.58 -11.87
C ASP A 92 10.29 2.47 -11.97
N THR A 93 9.49 2.54 -10.91
CA THR A 93 8.18 3.20 -10.91
C THR A 93 8.11 4.37 -9.95
N LYS A 94 7.61 5.50 -10.44
CA LYS A 94 7.07 6.62 -9.65
C LYS A 94 5.55 6.44 -9.46
N LEU A 95 5.02 6.92 -8.33
CA LEU A 95 3.59 7.08 -8.07
C LEU A 95 3.26 8.53 -7.73
N TYR A 96 2.17 9.05 -8.29
CA TYR A 96 1.59 10.30 -7.83
C TYR A 96 0.07 10.34 -8.00
N VAL A 97 -0.58 11.14 -7.15
CA VAL A 97 -2.04 11.24 -7.07
C VAL A 97 -2.48 12.69 -7.23
N PHE A 98 -3.35 12.95 -8.20
CA PHE A 98 -4.02 14.25 -8.37
C PHE A 98 -5.42 14.23 -7.79
N ARG A 99 -5.92 15.39 -7.38
CA ARG A 99 -7.34 15.62 -7.05
C ARG A 99 -7.99 16.59 -8.04
N ASP A 100 -9.07 16.16 -8.67
CA ASP A 100 -9.96 16.88 -9.61
C ASP A 100 -9.34 17.37 -10.93
N SER A 101 -8.07 17.78 -10.96
CA SER A 101 -7.39 18.26 -12.17
C SER A 101 -5.91 17.87 -12.17
N ILE A 102 -5.29 17.87 -13.35
CA ILE A 102 -3.85 17.62 -13.54
C ILE A 102 -3.02 18.91 -13.46
N GLU A 103 -3.50 19.94 -12.75
CA GLU A 103 -2.69 21.14 -12.54
C GLU A 103 -1.59 20.85 -11.52
N TRP A 104 -0.42 21.47 -11.66
CA TRP A 104 0.73 21.26 -10.75
C TRP A 104 0.39 21.41 -9.24
N GLY A 105 -0.64 22.19 -8.90
CA GLY A 105 -1.10 22.37 -7.52
C GLY A 105 -2.10 21.33 -7.01
N ALA A 106 -2.47 20.36 -7.84
CA ALA A 106 -3.49 19.36 -7.54
C ALA A 106 -2.92 18.00 -7.07
N VAL A 107 -1.60 17.82 -7.08
CA VAL A 107 -0.95 16.63 -6.52
C VAL A 107 -1.14 16.61 -5.01
N VAL A 108 -1.70 15.53 -4.48
CA VAL A 108 -2.00 15.33 -3.06
C VAL A 108 -1.07 14.33 -2.39
N ALA A 109 -0.44 13.44 -3.16
CA ALA A 109 0.55 12.49 -2.67
C ALA A 109 1.46 12.04 -3.83
N CYS A 110 2.69 11.67 -3.51
CA CYS A 110 3.59 11.04 -4.46
C CYS A 110 4.67 10.23 -3.73
N ASP A 111 5.27 9.27 -4.42
CA ASP A 111 6.40 8.47 -3.97
C ASP A 111 7.21 7.91 -5.16
N ASP A 112 8.45 7.49 -4.93
CA ASP A 112 9.39 6.98 -5.95
C ASP A 112 10.04 5.66 -5.48
N ASP A 113 10.74 5.69 -4.34
CA ASP A 113 11.65 4.62 -3.90
C ASP A 113 11.39 4.13 -2.47
N SER A 114 10.13 4.09 -2.02
CA SER A 114 9.83 3.65 -0.65
C SER A 114 9.80 2.13 -0.45
N CYS A 115 9.89 1.33 -1.53
CA CYS A 115 9.91 -0.13 -1.43
C CYS A 115 10.74 -0.82 -2.52
N GLU A 116 10.97 -2.13 -2.32
CA GLU A 116 11.73 -2.97 -3.23
C GLU A 116 11.09 -4.36 -3.42
N SER A 117 11.44 -5.01 -4.52
CA SER A 117 11.17 -6.42 -4.78
C SER A 117 12.43 -7.12 -5.29
N GLN A 118 12.38 -8.45 -5.38
CA GLN A 118 13.50 -9.20 -5.99
C GLN A 118 13.72 -8.86 -7.47
N ALA A 119 12.67 -8.40 -8.17
CA ALA A 119 12.74 -8.07 -9.58
C ALA A 119 13.28 -6.65 -9.80
N GLN A 120 12.91 -5.69 -8.94
CA GLN A 120 13.26 -4.27 -9.03
C GLN A 120 13.38 -3.64 -7.64
N PRO A 121 14.48 -2.91 -7.36
CA PRO A 121 14.72 -2.29 -6.06
C PRO A 121 14.17 -0.86 -5.90
N TYR A 122 13.66 -0.26 -6.97
CA TYR A 122 13.21 1.14 -7.04
C TYR A 122 11.72 1.15 -7.37
N LEU A 123 10.88 1.00 -6.33
CA LEU A 123 9.43 0.89 -6.48
C LEU A 123 8.74 1.82 -5.48
N ALA A 124 7.53 2.24 -5.84
CA ALA A 124 6.79 3.25 -5.11
C ALA A 124 5.64 2.69 -4.26
N GLU A 125 5.44 3.32 -3.11
CA GLU A 125 4.32 3.14 -2.21
C GLU A 125 3.92 4.47 -1.55
N ILE A 126 2.65 4.81 -1.73
CA ILE A 126 1.97 5.82 -0.93
C ILE A 126 1.23 5.05 0.18
N ALA A 127 1.84 5.00 1.36
CA ALA A 127 1.35 4.21 2.50
C ALA A 127 -0.05 4.66 2.97
N SER A 128 -0.34 5.96 2.88
CA SER A 128 -1.65 6.54 3.17
C SER A 128 -1.85 7.86 2.45
N VAL A 129 -2.94 7.98 1.70
CA VAL A 129 -3.45 9.25 1.15
C VAL A 129 -4.95 9.38 1.44
N SER A 130 -5.34 10.54 1.97
CA SER A 130 -6.74 10.83 2.29
C SER A 130 -7.52 11.23 1.04
N LEU A 131 -8.55 10.45 0.74
CA LEU A 131 -9.54 10.75 -0.29
C LEU A 131 -10.78 11.37 0.34
N GLU A 132 -11.19 12.54 -0.14
CA GLU A 132 -12.39 13.26 0.29
C GLU A 132 -13.59 12.88 -0.57
N ALA A 133 -14.76 12.73 0.06
CA ALA A 133 -15.99 12.41 -0.66
C ALA A 133 -16.37 13.51 -1.67
N GLY A 134 -16.78 13.10 -2.87
CA GLY A 134 -17.21 14.01 -3.95
C GLY A 134 -16.10 14.43 -4.91
N HIS A 135 -14.86 13.99 -4.68
CA HIS A 135 -13.72 14.29 -5.54
C HIS A 135 -13.35 13.11 -6.44
N THR A 136 -12.71 13.42 -7.57
CA THR A 136 -12.08 12.40 -8.42
C THR A 136 -10.57 12.46 -8.24
N TYR A 137 -9.96 11.31 -8.02
CA TYR A 137 -8.53 11.18 -7.84
C TYR A 137 -7.93 10.43 -9.02
N PHE A 138 -6.87 10.97 -9.62
CA PHE A 138 -6.11 10.30 -10.66
C PHE A 138 -4.86 9.70 -10.03
N VAL A 139 -4.69 8.40 -10.16
CA VAL A 139 -3.49 7.68 -9.73
C VAL A 139 -2.66 7.41 -10.97
N VAL A 140 -1.43 7.90 -10.98
CA VAL A 140 -0.51 7.75 -12.10
C VAL A 140 0.65 6.86 -11.67
N VAL A 141 0.84 5.79 -12.43
CA VAL A 141 2.06 4.96 -12.38
C VAL A 141 2.95 5.46 -13.50
N ASP A 142 4.08 6.03 -13.16
CA ASP A 142 5.00 6.64 -14.11
C ASP A 142 6.34 5.90 -14.05
N ALA A 143 7.07 5.89 -15.16
CA ALA A 143 8.41 5.35 -15.21
C ALA A 143 9.41 6.41 -14.73
N TYR A 144 10.42 5.98 -13.97
CA TYR A 144 11.46 6.89 -13.52
C TYR A 144 12.20 7.54 -14.70
N SER A 145 12.48 6.82 -15.79
CA SER A 145 13.14 7.39 -16.96
C SER A 145 12.53 6.95 -18.30
N GLN A 146 12.91 7.63 -19.38
CA GLN A 146 12.49 7.30 -20.75
C GLN A 146 12.86 5.88 -21.19
N SER A 147 13.86 5.26 -20.54
CA SER A 147 14.25 3.87 -20.81
C SER A 147 13.53 2.83 -19.96
N ASP A 148 12.83 3.25 -18.91
CA ASP A 148 12.12 2.34 -18.01
C ASP A 148 10.77 1.98 -18.63
N GLU A 149 10.70 0.74 -19.12
CA GLU A 149 9.46 0.18 -19.63
C GLU A 149 9.31 -1.29 -19.24
N GLY A 150 8.09 -1.69 -18.91
CA GLY A 150 7.86 -2.99 -18.32
C GLY A 150 6.41 -3.28 -17.98
N THR A 151 6.24 -4.28 -17.14
CA THR A 151 4.99 -4.63 -16.48
C THR A 151 5.04 -4.18 -15.02
N PHE A 152 3.88 -3.82 -14.48
CA PHE A 152 3.72 -3.48 -13.06
C PHE A 152 2.45 -4.12 -12.52
N ARG A 153 2.37 -4.27 -11.20
CA ARG A 153 1.10 -4.47 -10.51
C ARG A 153 0.78 -3.25 -9.67
N LEU A 154 -0.30 -2.56 -10.02
CA LEU A 154 -0.89 -1.55 -9.16
C LEU A 154 -1.82 -2.22 -8.17
N THR A 155 -1.67 -1.92 -6.88
CA THR A 155 -2.64 -2.30 -5.84
C THR A 155 -3.14 -1.05 -5.13
N VAL A 156 -4.46 -0.96 -4.99
CA VAL A 156 -5.14 0.12 -4.26
C VAL A 156 -6.09 -0.50 -3.24
N GLU A 157 -5.85 -0.22 -1.96
CA GLU A 157 -6.61 -0.80 -0.85
C GLU A 157 -6.80 0.21 0.28
N ALA A 158 -7.63 -0.12 1.26
CA ALA A 158 -7.75 0.71 2.45
C ALA A 158 -6.38 0.80 3.12
N ALA A 159 -5.97 2.03 3.49
CA ALA A 159 -4.74 2.22 4.24
C ALA A 159 -4.82 1.44 5.56
N ALA A 160 -3.68 0.91 6.00
CA ALA A 160 -3.60 0.36 7.33
C ALA A 160 -3.90 1.49 8.33
N VAL A 161 -4.86 1.26 9.22
CA VAL A 161 -5.06 2.15 10.36
C VAL A 161 -3.82 2.04 11.24
N VAL A 162 -2.97 3.06 11.22
CA VAL A 162 -1.95 3.22 12.27
C VAL A 162 -2.71 3.66 13.51
N GLU A 163 -3.19 2.68 14.26
CA GLU A 163 -3.78 2.93 15.57
C GLU A 163 -2.74 3.69 16.39
N PRO A 164 -3.11 4.82 17.03
CA PRO A 164 -2.19 5.52 17.92
C PRO A 164 -1.58 4.51 18.87
N ALA A 165 -0.25 4.54 19.03
CA ALA A 165 0.39 3.74 20.06
C ALA A 165 -0.33 4.01 21.38
N CYS A 166 -0.58 2.95 22.15
CA CYS A 166 -1.11 3.04 23.50
C CYS A 166 0.07 2.77 24.44
N PRO A 167 0.83 3.80 24.87
CA PRO A 167 2.02 3.58 25.67
C PRO A 167 1.65 2.82 26.94
N GLY A 168 2.39 1.75 27.24
CA GLY A 168 2.11 0.89 28.39
C GLY A 168 1.09 -0.24 28.15
N ASP A 169 0.41 -0.30 26.99
CA ASP A 169 -0.45 -1.43 26.62
C ASP A 169 0.41 -2.50 25.94
N VAL A 170 0.84 -3.47 26.75
CA VAL A 170 1.79 -4.51 26.36
C VAL A 170 1.08 -5.64 25.62
N ASN A 171 -0.20 -5.86 25.91
CA ASN A 171 -0.98 -6.99 25.37
C ASN A 171 -1.92 -6.61 24.22
N GLY A 172 -1.98 -5.33 23.84
CA GLY A 172 -2.78 -4.81 22.73
C GLY A 172 -4.28 -4.75 23.02
N SER A 173 -4.66 -4.71 24.30
CA SER A 173 -6.07 -4.64 24.72
C SER A 173 -6.71 -3.26 24.54
N ARG A 174 -5.88 -2.25 24.23
CA ARG A 174 -6.19 -0.81 24.21
C ARG A 174 -6.49 -0.21 25.58
N SER A 175 -6.08 -0.88 26.64
CA SER A 175 -6.17 -0.40 28.02
C SER A 175 -4.89 -0.73 28.75
N VAL A 176 -4.39 0.21 29.54
CA VAL A 176 -3.21 -0.01 30.39
C VAL A 176 -3.67 -0.42 31.79
N ASP A 177 -3.50 -1.69 32.12
CA ASP A 177 -3.96 -2.24 33.40
C ASP A 177 -3.06 -3.35 33.96
N VAL A 178 -3.62 -4.14 34.88
CA VAL A 178 -2.89 -5.19 35.59
C VAL A 178 -2.39 -6.30 34.69
N ASP A 179 -3.02 -6.51 33.53
CA ASP A 179 -2.58 -7.51 32.59
C ASP A 179 -1.28 -7.06 31.89
N ASP A 180 -1.08 -5.76 31.66
CA ASP A 180 0.17 -5.20 31.12
C ASP A 180 1.30 -5.22 32.14
N LEU A 181 1.00 -4.88 33.39
CA LEU A 181 1.95 -5.00 34.50
C LEU A 181 2.46 -6.44 34.61
N ASN A 182 1.52 -7.40 34.57
CA ASN A 182 1.86 -8.81 34.66
C ASN A 182 2.65 -9.28 33.44
N ALA A 183 2.39 -8.72 32.25
CA ALA A 183 3.14 -9.02 31.04
C ALA A 183 4.62 -8.61 31.18
N VAL A 184 4.91 -7.39 31.65
CA VAL A 184 6.29 -6.93 31.93
C VAL A 184 6.95 -7.82 32.99
N LEU A 185 6.26 -8.07 34.11
CA LEU A 185 6.80 -8.90 35.20
C LEU A 185 7.05 -10.35 34.76
N SER A 186 6.26 -10.88 33.83
CA SER A 186 6.44 -12.24 33.29
C SER A 186 7.64 -12.38 32.36
N ALA A 187 8.09 -11.27 31.76
CA ALA A 187 9.21 -11.22 30.85
C ALA A 187 10.46 -10.56 31.44
N TRP A 188 10.49 -10.34 32.76
CA TRP A 188 11.58 -9.66 33.45
C TRP A 188 12.96 -10.24 33.11
N GLN A 189 13.91 -9.36 32.77
CA GLN A 189 15.27 -9.66 32.31
C GLN A 189 15.36 -10.43 30.99
N MET A 190 14.27 -10.59 30.25
CA MET A 190 14.34 -11.15 28.91
C MET A 190 14.95 -10.11 27.96
N SER A 191 15.82 -10.57 27.07
CA SER A 191 16.27 -9.75 25.95
C SER A 191 15.34 -9.95 24.77
N LEU A 192 14.70 -8.87 24.34
CA LEU A 192 13.75 -8.83 23.24
C LEU A 192 14.21 -7.78 22.22
N PRO A 193 13.80 -7.89 20.94
CA PRO A 193 14.05 -6.82 19.99
C PRO A 193 13.35 -5.53 20.45
N ALA A 194 14.02 -4.40 20.23
CA ALA A 194 13.56 -3.08 20.67
C ALA A 194 12.12 -2.77 20.22
N GLY A 195 11.28 -2.32 21.16
CA GLY A 195 9.91 -1.86 20.94
C GLY A 195 8.90 -2.97 20.65
N MET A 196 9.19 -4.23 21.02
CA MET A 196 8.27 -5.35 20.84
C MET A 196 7.82 -5.97 22.17
N GLY A 197 6.50 -5.98 22.38
CA GLY A 197 5.87 -6.63 23.53
C GLY A 197 6.23 -5.91 24.84
N PRO A 198 6.71 -6.62 25.89
CA PRO A 198 6.98 -6.03 27.21
C PRO A 198 8.25 -5.18 27.28
N GLU A 199 9.03 -5.10 26.19
CA GLU A 199 10.16 -4.19 26.04
C GLU A 199 9.64 -2.91 25.36
N LEU A 200 9.43 -1.87 26.17
CA LEU A 200 8.74 -0.64 25.80
C LEU A 200 9.71 0.52 25.54
N THR A 201 10.93 0.43 26.08
CA THR A 201 11.91 1.53 26.04
C THR A 201 12.91 1.43 24.88
N GLY A 202 13.00 0.28 24.22
CA GLY A 202 13.87 0.05 23.06
C GLY A 202 15.34 -0.17 23.38
N ASP A 203 15.70 -0.43 24.64
CA ASP A 203 17.05 -0.74 25.09
C ASP A 203 17.43 -2.24 24.95
N GLY A 204 16.44 -3.07 24.65
CA GLY A 204 16.58 -4.49 24.34
C GLY A 204 16.56 -5.42 25.56
N VAL A 205 16.19 -4.94 26.74
CA VAL A 205 16.02 -5.74 27.97
C VAL A 205 14.75 -5.32 28.70
N VAL A 206 13.92 -6.30 29.07
CA VAL A 206 12.74 -6.02 29.90
C VAL A 206 13.15 -5.77 31.34
N ASP A 207 13.01 -4.56 31.85
CA ASP A 207 13.36 -4.22 33.22
C ASP A 207 12.46 -3.16 33.88
N VAL A 208 13.01 -2.43 34.85
CA VAL A 208 12.27 -1.44 35.63
C VAL A 208 11.86 -0.24 34.80
N ASP A 209 12.57 0.07 33.71
CA ASP A 209 12.24 1.19 32.85
C ASP A 209 10.98 0.88 32.03
N ASP A 210 10.81 -0.34 31.54
CA ASP A 210 9.55 -0.77 30.89
C ASP A 210 8.38 -0.84 31.89
N LEU A 211 8.65 -1.29 33.11
CA LEU A 211 7.64 -1.27 34.18
C LEU A 211 7.17 0.15 34.48
N ASN A 212 8.10 1.11 34.47
CA ASN A 212 7.76 2.52 34.69
C ASN A 212 6.91 3.09 33.56
N GLU A 213 7.07 2.61 32.31
CA GLU A 213 6.20 2.98 31.19
C GLU A 213 4.75 2.48 31.37
N VAL A 214 4.55 1.25 31.86
CA VAL A 214 3.20 0.77 32.20
C VAL A 214 2.59 1.58 33.34
N LEU A 215 3.38 1.86 34.39
CA LEU A 215 2.89 2.59 35.56
C LEU A 215 2.61 4.07 35.28
N SER A 216 3.37 4.70 34.39
CA SER A 216 3.17 6.10 34.01
C SER A 216 1.90 6.31 33.17
N ASN A 217 1.45 5.27 32.48
CA ASN A 217 0.26 5.26 31.63
C ASN A 217 -0.92 4.49 32.23
N TRP A 218 -0.88 4.16 33.53
CA TRP A 218 -1.90 3.35 34.18
C TRP A 218 -3.33 3.89 33.97
N GLN A 219 -4.27 2.99 33.64
CA GLN A 219 -5.68 3.29 33.32
C GLN A 219 -5.91 4.16 32.08
N VAL A 220 -4.90 4.37 31.24
CA VAL A 220 -5.11 4.94 29.92
C VAL A 220 -5.92 3.95 29.07
N VAL A 221 -6.92 4.46 28.35
CA VAL A 221 -7.71 3.71 27.37
C VAL A 221 -7.58 4.43 26.04
N CYS A 222 -7.15 3.72 25.01
CA CYS A 222 -6.83 4.28 23.69
C CYS A 222 -7.90 3.88 22.66
N GLY A 223 -8.33 4.82 21.82
CA GLY A 223 -9.32 4.58 20.76
C GLY A 223 -9.67 5.81 19.95
#